data_AF-A0A5R1NJ80-F1
#
_entry.id   AF-A0A5R1NJ80-F1
#
_cell.length_a   1.000
_cell.length_b   1.000
_cell.length_c   1.000
_cell.angle_alpha   90.00
_cell.angle_beta   90.00
_cell.angle_gamma   90.00
#
_symmetry.space_group_name_H-M   'P 1'
#
loop_
_entity.id
_entity.type
_entity.pdbx_description
1 polymer ?
#
loop_
_entity_poly.entity_id
_entity_poly.type
_entity_poly.pdbx_seq_one_letter_code
_entity_poly.pdbx_strand_id
1 'polypeptide(L)'
;MRRPFAGELLSVLLEMRPRRASGLPPGQRLLRGFPRFADNPLRSPPLTGNLQLDIDGEGLAAPLVLKSMDLAALPQCSQTNDFHCVTTWTTQGLHWQGVSMRDVWNDIISPLLAEGAAPTFITVDGLDGHSAVFLLEDLLGPDVLIATSLNGQPLDRRHGAPLRLVSPGQYGYKSVKHLERLVLHNQEPRSILGSKEHLRARVAFEERHKWIPAWILRRVYRALIPITAVLAERSLLLADSPPAIRRDAAQGIRFQRPAAAVAAVLVASIASVHAYWALGGRWPGTDEMSLARRVVGDTTAMPHPAAIALVPVPLAGVAALLLDFAGRSRLSRPAPRKRAGLRLFVILTALRALAGATGSTIAVLRGTKVPYFRLDLLIFSPLCALLAGLTAFVVAGEGGTRRVEKKR
;
A
#
# COMPACT_ATOMS: atom_id res chain seq x y z
N MET A 1 25.68 11.11 12.05
CA MET A 1 24.42 10.71 12.72
C MET A 1 24.14 9.26 12.41
N ARG A 2 24.17 8.37 13.41
CA ARG A 2 23.66 6.99 13.26
C ARG A 2 22.17 7.11 12.91
N ARG A 3 21.73 6.47 11.82
CA ARG A 3 20.30 6.40 11.49
C ARG A 3 19.64 5.51 12.56
N PRO A 4 18.70 6.01 13.37
CA PRO A 4 18.02 5.17 14.33
C PRO A 4 17.31 4.04 13.57
N PHE A 5 17.35 2.84 14.17
CA PHE A 5 16.70 1.62 13.69
C PHE A 5 17.23 0.97 12.41
N ALA A 6 18.42 1.36 11.92
CA ALA A 6 18.95 0.80 10.68
C ALA A 6 19.09 -0.74 10.70
N GLY A 7 19.40 -1.31 11.88
CA GLY A 7 19.47 -2.76 12.10
C GLY A 7 18.11 -3.44 12.03
N GLU A 8 17.13 -3.00 12.82
CA GLU A 8 15.78 -3.62 12.81
C GLU A 8 15.08 -3.46 11.45
N LEU A 9 15.26 -2.31 10.79
CA LEU A 9 14.65 -2.11 9.46
C LEU A 9 15.31 -2.98 8.38
N LEU A 10 16.62 -3.24 8.50
CA LEU A 10 17.31 -4.17 7.60
C LEU A 10 16.87 -5.61 7.86
N SER A 11 16.69 -6.04 9.11
CA SER A 11 16.18 -7.39 9.41
C SER A 11 14.78 -7.58 8.84
N VAL A 12 13.86 -6.62 9.03
CA VAL A 12 12.53 -6.67 8.40
C VAL A 12 12.65 -6.77 6.88
N LEU A 13 13.50 -5.97 6.24
CA LEU A 13 13.69 -6.06 4.78
C LEU A 13 14.18 -7.45 4.33
N LEU A 14 15.05 -8.09 5.11
CA LEU A 14 15.58 -9.43 4.83
C LEU A 14 14.53 -10.53 5.08
N GLU A 15 13.71 -10.38 6.11
CA GLU A 15 12.64 -11.31 6.46
C GLU A 15 11.45 -11.24 5.50
N MET A 16 11.17 -10.06 4.93
CA MET A 16 10.10 -9.81 3.96
C MET A 16 10.43 -10.35 2.56
N ARG A 17 10.72 -11.65 2.48
CA ARG A 17 11.05 -12.38 1.25
C ARG A 17 10.14 -13.60 1.08
N PRO A 18 8.88 -13.42 0.62
CA PRO A 18 7.96 -14.52 0.39
C PRO A 18 8.48 -15.49 -0.69
N ARG A 19 8.51 -16.79 -0.36
CA ARG A 19 9.01 -17.86 -1.24
C ARG A 19 7.86 -18.68 -1.82
N ARG A 20 8.08 -19.31 -2.97
CA ARG A 20 7.11 -20.28 -3.49
C ARG A 20 7.08 -21.50 -2.57
N ALA A 21 5.90 -22.02 -2.30
CA ALA A 21 5.67 -23.25 -1.56
C ALA A 21 4.42 -23.95 -2.13
N SER A 22 4.35 -25.27 -1.99
CA SER A 22 3.17 -26.07 -2.32
C SER A 22 2.09 -25.95 -1.24
N GLY A 23 0.83 -26.23 -1.58
CA GLY A 23 -0.28 -26.24 -0.62
C GLY A 23 -0.79 -24.88 -0.18
N LEU A 24 -0.25 -23.78 -0.72
CA LEU A 24 -0.74 -22.43 -0.44
C LEU A 24 -1.91 -22.06 -1.35
N PRO A 25 -2.82 -21.16 -0.91
CA PRO A 25 -3.87 -20.65 -1.77
C PRO A 25 -3.33 -19.93 -3.02
N PRO A 26 -4.16 -19.78 -4.07
CA PRO A 26 -3.72 -19.22 -5.33
C PRO A 26 -3.09 -17.82 -5.21
N GLY A 27 -1.93 -17.66 -5.84
CA GLY A 27 -1.20 -16.40 -5.85
C GLY A 27 -0.47 -16.05 -4.55
N GLN A 28 -0.46 -16.94 -3.54
CA GLN A 28 0.26 -16.76 -2.29
C GLN A 28 1.70 -17.27 -2.33
N ARG A 29 2.52 -16.80 -1.39
CA ARG A 29 3.91 -17.20 -1.16
C ARG A 29 4.19 -17.29 0.33
N LEU A 30 4.93 -18.31 0.75
CA LEU A 30 5.25 -18.54 2.15
C LEU A 30 6.18 -17.45 2.67
N LEU A 31 5.79 -16.84 3.79
CA LEU A 31 6.60 -15.96 4.62
C LEU A 31 6.82 -16.64 5.96
N ARG A 32 8.08 -16.78 6.38
CA ARG A 32 8.42 -17.51 7.61
C ARG A 32 8.07 -16.73 8.90
N GLY A 33 8.08 -15.40 8.83
CA GLY A 33 7.73 -14.53 9.95
C GLY A 33 6.29 -14.04 9.89
N PHE A 34 5.84 -13.39 10.95
CA PHE A 34 4.57 -12.67 11.01
C PHE A 34 4.83 -11.17 11.26
N PRO A 35 5.11 -10.38 10.21
CA PRO A 35 5.47 -8.98 10.35
C PRO A 35 4.27 -8.12 10.74
N ARG A 36 4.54 -6.90 11.23
CA ARG A 36 3.48 -5.89 11.28
C ARG A 36 3.07 -5.51 9.86
N PHE A 37 1.78 -5.58 9.59
CA PHE A 37 1.17 -4.98 8.40
C PHE A 37 0.00 -4.09 8.83
N ALA A 38 -0.30 -3.08 8.01
CA ALA A 38 -1.41 -2.16 8.20
C ALA A 38 -1.78 -1.57 6.83
N ASP A 39 -3.04 -1.20 6.62
CA ASP A 39 -3.43 -0.45 5.40
C ASP A 39 -2.68 0.88 5.30
N ASN A 40 -2.55 1.59 6.43
CA ASN A 40 -1.68 2.75 6.57
C ASN A 40 -0.40 2.39 7.35
N PRO A 41 0.71 2.04 6.67
CA PRO A 41 1.95 1.65 7.34
C PRO A 41 2.64 2.82 8.05
N LEU A 42 2.24 4.06 7.78
CA LEU A 42 2.80 5.25 8.43
C LEU A 42 2.12 5.56 9.77
N ARG A 43 0.92 5.03 10.01
CA ARG A 43 0.21 5.22 11.28
C ARG A 43 0.78 4.24 12.32
N SER A 44 1.23 4.81 13.43
CA SER A 44 1.61 4.03 14.61
C SER A 44 0.40 3.28 15.17
N PRO A 45 0.57 2.04 15.64
CA PRO A 45 -0.53 1.34 16.31
C PRO A 45 -0.93 2.12 17.57
N PRO A 46 -2.19 2.09 18.01
CA PRO A 46 -2.65 2.70 19.25
C PRO A 46 -1.93 2.09 20.46
N LEU A 47 -1.90 2.80 21.59
CA LEU A 47 -1.46 2.20 22.86
C LEU A 47 -2.49 1.15 23.28
N THR A 48 -2.02 0.06 23.88
CA THR A 48 -2.91 -0.97 24.42
C THR A 48 -3.65 -0.40 25.63
N GLY A 49 -4.97 -0.28 25.52
CA GLY A 49 -5.86 0.08 26.62
C GLY A 49 -6.47 -1.16 27.29
N ASN A 50 -7.45 -0.92 28.16
CA ASN A 50 -8.28 -2.00 28.70
C ASN A 50 -9.08 -2.67 27.58
N LEU A 51 -9.37 -3.96 27.76
CA LEU A 51 -10.20 -4.72 26.84
C LEU A 51 -11.64 -4.18 26.89
N GLN A 52 -12.09 -3.66 25.75
CA GLN A 52 -13.44 -3.18 25.53
C GLN A 52 -13.81 -3.39 24.05
N LEU A 53 -15.05 -3.80 23.79
CA LEU A 53 -15.64 -3.91 22.46
C LEU A 53 -17.02 -3.25 22.46
N ASP A 54 -17.17 -2.19 21.67
CA ASP A 54 -18.43 -1.48 21.51
C ASP A 54 -19.26 -2.15 20.40
N ILE A 55 -20.57 -2.25 20.59
CA ILE A 55 -21.49 -2.85 19.62
C ILE A 55 -22.69 -1.93 19.49
N ASP A 56 -22.91 -1.41 18.29
CA ASP A 56 -24.01 -0.49 17.99
C ASP A 56 -24.58 -0.75 16.59
N GLY A 57 -25.49 0.12 16.15
CA GLY A 57 -26.08 0.08 14.81
C GLY A 57 -27.53 -0.37 14.78
N GLU A 58 -27.99 -0.70 13.59
CA GLU A 58 -29.39 -0.98 13.29
C GLU A 58 -29.86 -2.27 13.96
N GLY A 59 -31.07 -2.24 14.53
CA GLY A 59 -31.69 -3.41 15.17
C GLY A 59 -31.42 -3.56 16.66
N LEU A 60 -30.45 -2.84 17.24
CA LEU A 60 -30.23 -2.81 18.68
C LEU A 60 -31.04 -1.69 19.34
N ALA A 61 -31.67 -1.98 20.48
CA ALA A 61 -32.41 -0.98 21.25
C ALA A 61 -31.49 0.06 21.90
N ALA A 62 -30.28 -0.35 22.30
CA ALA A 62 -29.25 0.52 22.85
C ALA A 62 -27.84 -0.04 22.52
N PRO A 63 -26.81 0.82 22.43
CA PRO A 63 -25.43 0.36 22.30
C PRO A 63 -25.01 -0.53 23.47
N LEU A 64 -24.24 -1.57 23.16
CA LEU A 64 -23.67 -2.52 24.11
C LEU A 64 -22.15 -2.34 24.20
N VAL A 65 -21.60 -2.55 25.39
CA VAL A 65 -20.16 -2.52 25.63
C VAL A 65 -19.74 -3.80 26.31
N LEU A 66 -18.96 -4.62 25.62
CA LEU A 66 -18.38 -5.84 26.18
C LEU A 66 -17.03 -5.55 26.79
N LYS A 67 -16.82 -6.00 28.02
CA LYS A 67 -15.58 -5.89 28.77
C LYS A 67 -14.95 -7.27 28.93
N SER A 68 -13.82 -7.30 29.64
CA SER A 68 -13.04 -8.54 29.80
C SER A 68 -13.84 -9.69 30.42
N MET A 69 -14.74 -9.40 31.37
CA MET A 69 -15.53 -10.43 32.05
C MET A 69 -16.60 -11.03 31.14
N ASP A 70 -17.19 -10.22 30.26
CA ASP A 70 -18.24 -10.67 29.34
C ASP A 70 -17.65 -11.65 28.32
N LEU A 71 -16.48 -11.33 27.75
CA LEU A 71 -15.78 -12.24 26.84
C LEU A 71 -15.22 -13.48 27.56
N ALA A 72 -14.80 -13.36 28.82
CA ALA A 72 -14.30 -14.50 29.59
C ALA A 72 -15.41 -15.49 29.98
N ALA A 73 -16.67 -15.05 30.04
CA ALA A 73 -17.81 -15.90 30.34
C ALA A 73 -18.24 -16.79 29.16
N LEU A 74 -17.85 -16.44 27.93
CA LEU A 74 -18.11 -17.25 26.74
C LEU A 74 -17.17 -18.46 26.63
N PRO A 75 -17.57 -19.52 25.90
CA PRO A 75 -16.68 -20.63 25.58
C PRO A 75 -15.39 -20.16 24.93
N GLN A 76 -14.25 -20.47 25.57
CA GLN A 76 -12.94 -20.17 25.01
C GLN A 76 -12.59 -21.21 23.94
N CYS A 77 -12.09 -20.73 22.80
CA CYS A 77 -11.65 -21.58 21.71
C CYS A 77 -10.18 -21.35 21.37
N SER A 78 -9.58 -22.37 20.77
CA SER A 78 -8.23 -22.31 20.25
C SER A 78 -8.17 -22.98 18.89
N GLN A 79 -7.49 -22.33 17.94
CA GLN A 79 -7.37 -22.82 16.58
C GLN A 79 -6.01 -22.45 16.00
N THR A 80 -5.49 -23.32 15.16
CA THR A 80 -4.28 -23.07 14.39
C THR A 80 -4.67 -22.82 12.96
N ASN A 81 -4.41 -21.60 12.46
CA ASN A 81 -4.76 -21.23 11.09
C ASN A 81 -3.61 -20.52 10.40
N ASP A 82 -3.65 -20.59 9.08
CA ASP A 82 -2.80 -19.79 8.23
C ASP A 82 -3.37 -18.37 8.10
N PHE A 83 -2.48 -17.40 7.92
CA PHE A 83 -2.84 -16.02 7.65
C PHE A 83 -2.41 -15.63 6.24
N HIS A 84 -3.36 -15.14 5.43
CA HIS A 84 -3.13 -14.82 4.03
C HIS A 84 -3.27 -13.33 3.76
N CYS A 85 -2.18 -12.64 3.43
CA CYS A 85 -2.25 -11.24 3.07
C CYS A 85 -2.73 -11.05 1.62
N VAL A 86 -3.53 -10.01 1.41
CA VAL A 86 -3.93 -9.55 0.06
C VAL A 86 -2.72 -9.18 -0.79
N THR A 87 -1.60 -8.85 -0.15
CA THR A 87 -0.31 -8.57 -0.80
C THR A 87 0.51 -9.83 -1.05
N THR A 88 -0.11 -11.00 -1.25
CA THR A 88 0.51 -12.23 -1.82
C THR A 88 1.50 -13.00 -0.94
N TRP A 89 1.47 -12.78 0.37
CA TRP A 89 2.23 -13.59 1.31
C TRP A 89 1.34 -14.28 2.33
N THR A 90 1.78 -15.46 2.78
CA THR A 90 1.09 -16.29 3.77
C THR A 90 2.06 -16.67 4.87
N THR A 91 1.63 -16.53 6.12
CA THR A 91 2.31 -17.10 7.29
C THR A 91 1.46 -18.26 7.79
N GLN A 92 2.07 -19.43 7.99
CA GLN A 92 1.33 -20.65 8.34
C GLN A 92 1.43 -20.98 9.82
N GLY A 93 0.48 -21.76 10.32
CA GLY A 93 0.55 -22.35 11.65
C GLY A 93 0.50 -21.34 12.81
N LEU A 94 -0.26 -20.26 12.64
CA LEU A 94 -0.48 -19.29 13.73
C LEU A 94 -1.53 -19.84 14.69
N HIS A 95 -1.17 -19.94 15.97
CA HIS A 95 -2.05 -20.47 16.99
C HIS A 95 -2.80 -19.34 17.71
N TRP A 96 -4.10 -19.24 17.46
CA TRP A 96 -4.96 -18.20 18.03
C TRP A 96 -5.79 -18.76 19.19
N GLN A 97 -6.04 -17.91 20.18
CA GLN A 97 -6.95 -18.20 21.29
C GLN A 97 -7.83 -16.98 21.58
N GLY A 98 -9.08 -17.25 21.94
CA GLY A 98 -10.08 -16.22 22.23
C GLY A 98 -11.49 -16.81 22.25
N VAL A 99 -12.45 -16.06 21.72
CA VAL A 99 -13.86 -16.46 21.64
C VAL A 99 -14.35 -16.50 20.20
N SER A 100 -15.18 -17.49 19.88
CA SER A 100 -15.83 -17.58 18.57
C SER A 100 -16.69 -16.35 18.31
N MET A 101 -16.58 -15.74 17.13
CA MET A 101 -17.46 -14.64 16.74
C MET A 101 -18.92 -15.11 16.61
N ARG A 102 -19.13 -16.39 16.29
CA ARG A 102 -20.46 -17.00 16.28
C ARG A 102 -21.08 -17.05 17.68
N ASP A 103 -20.30 -17.38 18.70
CA ASP A 103 -20.81 -17.48 20.07
C ASP A 103 -21.11 -16.09 20.62
N VAL A 104 -20.23 -15.11 20.34
CA VAL A 104 -20.51 -13.68 20.64
C VAL A 104 -21.81 -13.23 19.96
N TRP A 105 -22.04 -13.62 18.70
CA TRP A 105 -23.28 -13.26 18.02
C TRP A 105 -24.51 -13.94 18.65
N ASN A 106 -24.48 -15.26 18.80
CA ASN A 106 -25.64 -16.03 19.22
C ASN A 106 -26.02 -15.80 20.69
N ASP A 107 -25.03 -15.69 21.58
CA ASP A 107 -25.26 -15.67 23.02
C ASP A 107 -25.39 -14.24 23.57
N ILE A 108 -24.87 -13.24 22.85
CA ILE A 108 -24.85 -11.84 23.29
C ILE A 108 -25.62 -10.92 22.35
N ILE A 109 -25.27 -10.88 21.07
CA ILE A 109 -25.80 -9.84 20.16
C ILE A 109 -27.24 -10.15 19.71
N SER A 110 -27.46 -11.35 19.17
CA SER A 110 -28.73 -11.77 18.58
C SER A 110 -29.91 -11.73 19.56
N PRO A 111 -29.77 -12.10 20.85
CA PRO A 111 -30.87 -12.01 21.82
C PRO A 111 -31.29 -10.58 22.14
N LEU A 112 -30.43 -9.60 21.86
CA LEU A 112 -30.68 -8.17 22.12
C LEU A 112 -31.21 -7.42 20.90
N LEU A 113 -31.38 -8.10 19.76
CA LEU A 113 -31.98 -7.52 18.57
C LEU A 113 -33.49 -7.31 18.80
N ALA A 114 -33.99 -6.17 18.33
CA ALA A 114 -35.42 -5.89 18.29
C ALA A 114 -36.15 -6.90 17.41
N GLU A 115 -37.43 -7.14 17.72
CA GLU A 115 -38.28 -8.04 16.92
C GLU A 115 -38.31 -7.59 15.45
N GLY A 116 -38.02 -8.53 14.54
CA GLY A 116 -37.96 -8.27 13.10
C GLY A 116 -36.65 -7.64 12.61
N ALA A 117 -35.69 -7.30 13.48
CA ALA A 117 -34.38 -6.82 13.06
C ALA A 117 -33.55 -7.95 12.44
N ALA A 118 -33.02 -7.72 11.24
CA ALA A 118 -32.24 -8.69 10.48
C ALA A 118 -31.02 -8.02 9.81
N PRO A 119 -30.02 -7.57 10.60
CA PRO A 119 -28.81 -6.99 10.05
C PRO A 119 -28.11 -7.99 9.13
N THR A 120 -27.64 -7.51 7.98
CA THR A 120 -26.98 -8.35 6.96
C THR A 120 -25.51 -7.99 6.78
N PHE A 121 -25.11 -6.79 7.21
CA PHE A 121 -23.74 -6.31 7.13
C PHE A 121 -23.24 -5.82 8.50
N ILE A 122 -21.95 -6.02 8.75
CA ILE A 122 -21.28 -5.56 9.96
C ILE A 122 -20.04 -4.76 9.55
N THR A 123 -19.93 -3.52 10.03
CA THR A 123 -18.66 -2.79 9.97
C THR A 123 -17.84 -3.14 11.20
N VAL A 124 -16.58 -3.55 10.98
CA VAL A 124 -15.63 -3.91 12.03
C VAL A 124 -14.55 -2.84 12.08
N ASP A 125 -14.53 -2.05 13.15
CA ASP A 125 -13.61 -0.94 13.34
C ASP A 125 -12.47 -1.31 14.29
N GLY A 126 -11.28 -0.81 13.98
CA GLY A 126 -10.11 -0.86 14.86
C GLY A 126 -9.66 0.52 15.30
N LEU A 127 -9.10 0.61 16.51
CA LEU A 127 -8.56 1.86 17.09
C LEU A 127 -7.44 2.52 16.25
N ASP A 128 -6.81 1.76 15.35
CA ASP A 128 -5.85 2.28 14.36
C ASP A 128 -6.54 2.95 13.14
N GLY A 129 -7.86 3.13 13.21
CA GLY A 129 -8.75 3.68 12.18
C GLY A 129 -8.82 2.86 10.90
N HIS A 130 -8.37 1.60 10.95
CA HIS A 130 -8.69 0.62 9.94
C HIS A 130 -10.12 0.13 10.17
N SER A 131 -10.85 -0.11 9.08
CA SER A 131 -12.20 -0.64 9.13
C SER A 131 -12.42 -1.58 7.95
N ALA A 132 -13.25 -2.61 8.17
CA ALA A 132 -13.62 -3.58 7.16
C ALA A 132 -15.11 -3.91 7.24
N VAL A 133 -15.76 -4.02 6.09
CA VAL A 133 -17.19 -4.35 5.98
C VAL A 133 -17.37 -5.84 5.75
N PHE A 134 -18.21 -6.50 6.53
CA PHE A 134 -18.49 -7.94 6.40
C PHE A 134 -19.93 -8.16 5.98
N LEU A 135 -20.17 -9.21 5.21
CA LEU A 135 -21.46 -9.90 5.28
C LEU A 135 -21.52 -10.63 6.62
N LEU A 136 -22.69 -10.60 7.26
CA LEU A 136 -22.89 -11.28 8.53
C LEU A 136 -22.54 -12.79 8.41
N GLU A 137 -22.97 -13.44 7.33
CA GLU A 137 -22.65 -14.87 7.09
C GLU A 137 -21.15 -15.18 7.03
N ASP A 138 -20.33 -14.28 6.50
CA ASP A 138 -18.87 -14.46 6.45
C ASP A 138 -18.26 -14.21 7.83
N LEU A 139 -18.78 -13.22 8.58
CA LEU A 139 -18.32 -12.90 9.94
C LEU A 139 -18.65 -14.03 10.94
N LEU A 140 -19.74 -14.76 10.72
CA LEU A 140 -20.15 -15.92 11.54
C LEU A 140 -19.59 -17.25 11.02
N GLY A 141 -18.57 -17.19 10.16
CA GLY A 141 -17.84 -18.36 9.68
C GLY A 141 -17.26 -19.20 10.83
N PRO A 142 -17.11 -20.52 10.65
CA PRO A 142 -16.75 -21.44 11.73
C PRO A 142 -15.38 -21.17 12.36
N ASP A 143 -14.44 -20.60 11.60
CA ASP A 143 -13.08 -20.31 12.05
C ASP A 143 -12.87 -18.81 12.37
N VAL A 144 -13.94 -18.01 12.45
CA VAL A 144 -13.85 -16.58 12.78
C VAL A 144 -13.93 -16.39 14.28
N LEU A 145 -12.93 -15.72 14.86
CA LEU A 145 -12.86 -15.48 16.30
C LEU A 145 -12.37 -14.08 16.64
N ILE A 146 -12.70 -13.65 17.85
CA ILE A 146 -12.09 -12.49 18.51
C ILE A 146 -10.94 -13.01 19.37
N ALA A 147 -9.72 -12.80 18.90
CA ALA A 147 -8.48 -13.26 19.53
C ALA A 147 -8.05 -12.32 20.65
N THR A 148 -7.58 -12.92 21.74
CA THR A 148 -6.88 -12.25 22.85
C THR A 148 -5.41 -12.69 22.95
N SER A 149 -5.07 -13.85 22.36
CA SER A 149 -3.71 -14.41 22.39
C SER A 149 -3.29 -14.98 21.04
N LEU A 150 -1.97 -14.97 20.82
CA LEU A 150 -1.28 -15.53 19.66
C LEU A 150 -0.06 -16.32 20.13
N ASN A 151 0.07 -17.58 19.68
CA ASN A 151 1.17 -18.48 20.00
C ASN A 151 1.42 -18.63 21.50
N GLY A 152 0.33 -18.74 22.28
CA GLY A 152 0.37 -18.94 23.73
C GLY A 152 0.76 -17.69 24.53
N GLN A 153 0.85 -16.53 23.89
CA GLN A 153 1.11 -15.24 24.55
C GLN A 153 -0.06 -14.28 24.32
N PRO A 154 -0.39 -13.40 25.27
CA PRO A 154 -1.32 -12.31 25.03
C PRO A 154 -0.92 -11.52 23.79
N LEU A 155 -1.90 -11.03 23.04
CA LEU A 155 -1.62 -10.17 21.89
C LEU A 155 -0.76 -8.98 22.33
N ASP A 156 0.23 -8.66 21.50
CA ASP A 156 1.01 -7.44 21.65
C ASP A 156 0.41 -6.30 20.81
N ARG A 157 0.92 -5.08 21.05
CA ARG A 157 0.55 -3.89 20.29
C ARG A 157 0.79 -4.04 18.78
N ARG A 158 1.75 -4.87 18.38
CA ARG A 158 2.10 -5.12 16.98
C ARG A 158 0.99 -5.88 16.27
N HIS A 159 0.44 -6.90 16.92
CA HIS A 159 -0.51 -7.84 16.35
C HIS A 159 -1.97 -7.50 16.63
N GLY A 160 -2.24 -6.50 17.46
CA GLY A 160 -3.58 -5.91 17.58
C GLY A 160 -4.18 -5.96 18.97
N ALA A 161 -3.37 -6.00 20.03
CA ALA A 161 -3.87 -5.98 21.40
C ALA A 161 -4.87 -4.82 21.68
N PRO A 162 -5.80 -4.99 22.62
CA PRO A 162 -6.06 -6.23 23.38
C PRO A 162 -6.92 -7.25 22.62
N LEU A 163 -7.68 -6.81 21.61
CA LEU A 163 -8.60 -7.64 20.82
C LEU A 163 -8.29 -7.56 19.34
N ARG A 164 -8.36 -8.70 18.66
CA ARG A 164 -8.22 -8.76 17.20
C ARG A 164 -9.28 -9.68 16.62
N LEU A 165 -9.99 -9.22 15.59
CA LEU A 165 -10.77 -10.14 14.76
C LEU A 165 -9.82 -10.97 13.88
N VAL A 166 -10.01 -12.29 13.86
CA VAL A 166 -9.29 -13.22 13.00
C VAL A 166 -10.28 -13.90 12.07
N SER A 167 -10.11 -13.73 10.76
CA SER A 167 -10.92 -14.39 9.72
C SER A 167 -9.99 -15.12 8.75
N PRO A 168 -9.69 -16.41 8.98
CA PRO A 168 -8.68 -17.16 8.22
C PRO A 168 -9.03 -17.36 6.74
N GLY A 169 -10.31 -17.54 6.42
CA GLY A 169 -10.78 -17.76 5.05
C GLY A 169 -10.74 -16.51 4.16
N GLN A 170 -10.55 -15.33 4.74
CA GLN A 170 -10.51 -14.05 4.05
C GLN A 170 -9.12 -13.41 4.08
N TYR A 171 -8.89 -12.48 3.16
CA TYR A 171 -7.63 -11.75 3.14
C TYR A 171 -7.41 -10.94 4.41
N GLY A 172 -6.15 -10.87 4.82
CA GLY A 172 -5.72 -10.35 6.11
C GLY A 172 -6.15 -8.93 6.50
N TYR A 173 -6.61 -8.10 5.56
CA TYR A 173 -7.20 -6.80 5.88
C TYR A 173 -8.59 -6.93 6.54
N LYS A 174 -9.26 -8.08 6.41
CA LYS A 174 -10.47 -8.42 7.16
C LYS A 174 -10.18 -8.78 8.62
N SER A 175 -8.98 -9.29 8.92
CA SER A 175 -8.59 -9.58 10.30
C SER A 175 -8.20 -8.29 11.04
N VAL A 176 -9.20 -7.50 11.44
CA VAL A 176 -9.06 -6.16 12.04
C VAL A 176 -8.32 -6.24 13.37
N LYS A 177 -7.28 -5.40 13.50
CA LYS A 177 -6.46 -5.29 14.71
C LYS A 177 -6.99 -4.20 15.62
N HIS A 178 -6.69 -4.30 16.92
CA HIS A 178 -7.12 -3.30 17.91
C HIS A 178 -8.64 -3.10 17.85
N LEU A 179 -9.36 -4.22 17.75
CA LEU A 179 -10.80 -4.28 17.56
C LEU A 179 -11.48 -3.39 18.60
N GLU A 180 -12.21 -2.41 18.09
CA GLU A 180 -12.84 -1.35 18.87
C GLU A 180 -14.35 -1.53 18.88
N ARG A 181 -14.93 -1.72 17.69
CA ARG A 181 -16.37 -1.62 17.51
C ARG A 181 -16.91 -2.52 16.41
N LEU A 182 -18.12 -3.03 16.62
CA LEU A 182 -18.96 -3.66 15.61
C LEU A 182 -20.20 -2.79 15.37
N VAL A 183 -20.47 -2.43 14.12
CA VAL A 183 -21.65 -1.64 13.74
C VAL A 183 -22.56 -2.47 12.84
N LEU A 184 -23.80 -2.67 13.27
CA LEU A 184 -24.81 -3.45 12.55
C LEU A 184 -25.51 -2.61 11.48
N HIS A 185 -25.72 -3.19 10.30
CA HIS A 185 -26.39 -2.54 9.17
C HIS A 185 -27.32 -3.50 8.40
N ASN A 186 -28.46 -2.99 7.94
CA ASN A 186 -29.37 -3.73 7.05
C ASN A 186 -28.98 -3.62 5.57
N GLN A 187 -28.17 -2.62 5.19
CA GLN A 187 -27.67 -2.40 3.83
C GLN A 187 -26.15 -2.26 3.83
N GLU A 188 -25.51 -2.53 2.68
CA GLU A 188 -24.04 -2.46 2.57
C GLU A 188 -23.56 -1.03 2.90
N PRO A 189 -22.81 -0.83 4.00
CA PRO A 189 -22.30 0.48 4.37
C PRO A 189 -21.14 0.87 3.44
N ARG A 190 -20.81 2.17 3.44
CA ARG A 190 -19.66 2.66 2.67
C ARG A 190 -18.35 2.24 3.33
N SER A 191 -17.50 1.57 2.57
CA SER A 191 -16.13 1.21 2.98
C SER A 191 -15.17 2.42 3.08
N ILE A 192 -14.37 2.46 4.15
CA ILE A 192 -13.21 3.38 4.30
C ILE A 192 -12.10 3.04 3.30
N LEU A 193 -11.92 1.76 2.96
CA LEU A 193 -10.96 1.30 1.95
C LEU A 193 -11.44 1.61 0.51
N GLY A 194 -12.70 2.02 0.35
CA GLY A 194 -13.30 2.40 -0.92
C GLY A 194 -13.20 1.26 -1.94
N SER A 195 -12.68 1.56 -3.13
CA SER A 195 -12.54 0.58 -4.21
C SER A 195 -11.59 -0.57 -3.92
N LYS A 196 -10.66 -0.40 -2.97
CA LYS A 196 -9.68 -1.43 -2.61
C LYS A 196 -10.32 -2.62 -1.90
N GLU A 197 -11.44 -2.41 -1.22
CA GLU A 197 -12.12 -3.47 -0.49
C GLU A 197 -12.93 -4.34 -1.44
N HIS A 198 -12.69 -5.65 -1.35
CA HIS A 198 -13.65 -6.65 -1.78
C HIS A 198 -14.52 -7.02 -0.57
N LEU A 199 -15.84 -7.08 -0.77
CA LEU A 199 -16.79 -7.40 0.30
C LEU A 199 -16.50 -8.78 0.92
N ARG A 200 -16.55 -9.83 0.09
CA ARG A 200 -16.27 -11.23 0.50
C ARG A 200 -14.80 -11.55 0.80
N ALA A 201 -13.86 -10.98 0.04
CA ALA A 201 -12.41 -11.09 0.26
C ALA A 201 -11.85 -12.52 0.42
N ARG A 202 -12.50 -13.54 -0.14
CA ARG A 202 -12.13 -14.94 0.09
C ARG A 202 -10.81 -15.28 -0.58
N VAL A 203 -9.94 -15.94 0.17
CA VAL A 203 -8.58 -16.25 -0.28
C VAL A 203 -8.60 -17.29 -1.40
N ALA A 204 -9.43 -18.33 -1.25
CA ALA A 204 -9.55 -19.44 -2.21
C ALA A 204 -9.96 -18.98 -3.62
N PHE A 205 -10.76 -17.92 -3.71
CA PHE A 205 -11.29 -17.38 -4.97
C PHE A 205 -10.49 -16.18 -5.51
N GLU A 206 -9.40 -15.79 -4.84
CA GLU A 206 -8.60 -14.61 -5.19
C GLU A 206 -9.36 -13.30 -5.30
N GLU A 207 -10.34 -13.12 -4.42
CA GLU A 207 -11.16 -11.91 -4.29
C GLU A 207 -10.36 -10.74 -3.66
N ARG A 208 -9.31 -10.28 -4.34
CA ARG A 208 -8.38 -9.27 -3.82
C ARG A 208 -8.90 -7.84 -3.98
N HIS A 209 -9.76 -7.61 -4.96
CA HIS A 209 -10.28 -6.30 -5.35
C HIS A 209 -11.54 -6.47 -6.19
N LYS A 210 -12.48 -5.53 -6.10
CA LYS A 210 -13.75 -5.54 -6.84
C LYS A 210 -13.64 -5.59 -8.38
N TRP A 211 -12.66 -4.90 -8.98
CA TRP A 211 -12.60 -4.72 -10.45
C TRP A 211 -11.25 -5.08 -11.07
N ILE A 212 -10.16 -5.03 -10.32
CA ILE A 212 -8.83 -5.25 -10.88
C ILE A 212 -8.50 -6.75 -10.85
N PRO A 213 -8.19 -7.37 -12.00
CA PRO A 213 -7.81 -8.77 -12.05
C PRO A 213 -6.62 -9.09 -11.13
N ALA A 214 -6.73 -10.19 -10.37
CA ALA A 214 -5.75 -10.58 -9.36
C ALA A 214 -4.32 -10.68 -9.92
N TRP A 215 -4.15 -11.19 -11.15
CA TRP A 215 -2.82 -11.38 -11.75
C TRP A 215 -2.06 -10.05 -11.96
N ILE A 216 -2.76 -8.93 -12.16
CA ILE A 216 -2.17 -7.59 -12.26
C ILE A 216 -1.71 -7.15 -10.86
N LEU A 217 -2.63 -7.19 -9.89
CA LEU A 217 -2.35 -6.77 -8.52
C LEU A 217 -1.21 -7.55 -7.87
N ARG A 218 -1.12 -8.87 -8.13
CA ARG A 218 -0.06 -9.71 -7.58
C ARG A 218 1.34 -9.20 -7.89
N ARG A 219 1.57 -8.63 -9.08
CA ARG A 219 2.89 -8.12 -9.48
C ARG A 219 3.22 -6.83 -8.74
N VAL A 220 2.26 -5.91 -8.72
CA VAL A 220 2.40 -4.61 -8.04
C VAL A 220 2.58 -4.81 -6.53
N TYR A 221 1.71 -5.60 -5.90
CA TYR A 221 1.79 -5.87 -4.46
C TYR A 221 3.11 -6.51 -4.07
N ARG A 222 3.59 -7.52 -4.82
CA ARG A 222 4.90 -8.15 -4.53
C ARG A 222 6.06 -7.16 -4.47
N ALA A 223 6.06 -6.15 -5.31
CA ALA A 223 7.10 -5.13 -5.31
C ALA A 223 7.00 -4.19 -4.09
N LEU A 224 5.79 -3.95 -3.58
CA LEU A 224 5.53 -3.00 -2.48
C LEU A 224 5.73 -3.61 -1.09
N ILE A 225 5.55 -4.93 -0.92
CA ILE A 225 5.60 -5.63 0.37
C ILE A 225 6.78 -5.21 1.26
N PRO A 226 8.04 -5.24 0.81
CA PRO A 226 9.18 -4.99 1.70
C PRO A 226 9.19 -3.52 2.15
N ILE A 227 8.78 -2.60 1.26
CA ILE A 227 8.69 -1.17 1.56
C ILE A 227 7.60 -0.93 2.60
N THR A 228 6.40 -1.49 2.40
CA THR A 228 5.27 -1.28 3.32
C THR A 228 5.54 -1.89 4.70
N ALA A 229 6.20 -3.04 4.77
CA ALA A 229 6.57 -3.67 6.03
C ALA A 229 7.65 -2.86 6.78
N VAL A 230 8.67 -2.36 6.09
CA VAL A 230 9.68 -1.47 6.70
C VAL A 230 9.05 -0.18 7.23
N LEU A 231 8.10 0.40 6.49
CA LEU A 231 7.37 1.58 6.95
C LEU A 231 6.50 1.27 8.18
N ALA A 232 5.80 0.14 8.16
CA ALA A 232 4.98 -0.33 9.28
C ALA A 232 5.81 -0.64 10.54
N GLU A 233 6.99 -1.24 10.38
CA GLU A 233 7.92 -1.49 11.47
C GLU A 233 8.42 -0.18 12.05
N ARG A 234 8.85 0.73 11.18
CA ARG A 234 9.38 2.03 11.60
C ARG A 234 8.35 2.84 12.37
N SER A 235 7.09 2.83 11.97
CA SER A 235 6.03 3.57 12.70
C SER A 235 5.74 2.97 14.07
N LEU A 236 5.93 1.66 14.26
CA LEU A 236 5.89 1.01 15.58
C LEU A 236 7.09 1.43 16.44
N LEU A 237 8.32 1.25 15.94
CA LEU A 237 9.54 1.62 16.67
C LEU A 237 9.53 3.09 17.11
N LEU A 238 9.06 3.99 16.24
CA LEU A 238 8.88 5.39 16.59
C LEU A 238 7.82 5.62 17.68
N ALA A 239 6.74 4.85 17.68
CA ALA A 239 5.70 4.97 18.71
C ALA A 239 6.27 4.66 20.10
N ASP A 240 7.14 3.66 20.18
CA ASP A 240 7.75 3.18 21.42
C ASP A 240 9.00 3.99 21.82
N SER A 241 9.48 4.88 20.94
CA SER A 241 10.66 5.72 21.19
C SER A 241 10.40 6.91 22.11
N PRO A 242 11.40 7.40 22.86
CA PRO A 242 11.30 8.63 23.64
C PRO A 242 10.87 9.86 22.81
N PRO A 243 10.24 10.88 23.43
CA PRO A 243 9.75 12.08 22.73
C PRO A 243 10.81 12.79 21.87
N ALA A 244 12.08 12.80 22.27
CA ALA A 244 13.17 13.42 21.52
C ALA A 244 13.37 12.76 20.15
N ILE A 245 13.45 11.42 20.10
CA ILE A 245 13.59 10.66 18.85
C ILE A 245 12.35 10.83 17.97
N ARG A 246 11.15 10.89 18.56
CA ARG A 246 9.91 11.15 17.83
C ARG A 246 9.89 12.54 17.18
N ARG A 247 10.34 13.58 17.90
CA ARG A 247 10.45 14.95 17.37
C ARG A 247 11.46 15.02 16.23
N ASP A 248 12.63 14.40 16.39
CA ASP A 248 13.65 14.33 15.34
C ASP A 248 13.15 13.56 14.11
N ALA A 249 12.37 12.49 14.29
CA ALA A 249 11.76 11.74 13.21
C ALA A 249 10.59 12.49 12.53
N ALA A 250 9.80 13.26 13.29
CA ALA A 250 8.74 14.13 12.77
C ALA A 250 9.32 15.34 12.00
N GLN A 251 10.48 15.84 12.43
CA GLN A 251 11.28 16.83 11.70
C GLN A 251 12.09 16.18 10.55
N GLY A 252 12.26 14.85 10.59
CA GLY A 252 13.23 14.08 9.83
C GLY A 252 12.66 12.85 9.14
N ILE A 253 11.61 13.02 8.32
CA ILE A 253 11.60 12.43 6.96
C ILE A 253 10.87 13.35 6.01
N ARG A 254 11.61 14.20 5.31
CA ARG A 254 11.14 14.63 3.99
C ARG A 254 11.36 13.46 3.05
N PHE A 255 10.35 12.62 2.82
CA PHE A 255 10.39 11.56 1.80
C PHE A 255 10.73 12.12 0.42
N GLN A 256 10.62 13.42 0.27
CA GLN A 256 11.07 14.20 -0.87
C GLN A 256 12.56 14.00 -1.20
N ARG A 257 13.47 13.86 -0.21
CA ARG A 257 14.90 13.62 -0.51
C ARG A 257 15.15 12.25 -1.15
N PRO A 258 14.67 11.12 -0.57
CA PRO A 258 14.79 9.83 -1.24
C PRO A 258 13.98 9.77 -2.54
N ALA A 259 12.77 10.36 -2.60
CA ALA A 259 12.00 10.46 -3.84
C ALA A 259 12.75 11.23 -4.93
N ALA A 260 13.43 12.33 -4.58
CA ALA A 260 14.27 13.09 -5.50
C ALA A 260 15.47 12.27 -5.98
N ALA A 261 16.11 11.49 -5.10
CA ALA A 261 17.21 10.61 -5.49
C ALA A 261 16.74 9.51 -6.46
N VAL A 262 15.60 8.88 -6.20
CA VAL A 262 15.02 7.86 -7.10
C VAL A 262 14.64 8.48 -8.44
N ALA A 263 13.94 9.62 -8.43
CA ALA A 263 13.59 10.34 -9.66
C ALA A 263 14.85 10.74 -10.44
N ALA A 264 15.91 11.20 -9.77
CA ALA A 264 17.17 11.57 -10.41
C ALA A 264 17.80 10.38 -11.16
N VAL A 265 17.86 9.21 -10.53
CA VAL A 265 18.41 8.00 -11.15
C VAL A 265 17.58 7.59 -12.37
N LEU A 266 16.25 7.59 -12.24
CA LEU A 266 15.37 7.25 -13.37
C LEU A 266 15.53 8.22 -14.54
N VAL A 267 15.55 9.53 -14.27
CA VAL A 267 15.73 10.55 -15.32
C VAL A 267 17.12 10.45 -15.96
N ALA A 268 18.17 10.22 -15.16
CA ALA A 268 19.52 10.04 -15.67
C ALA A 268 19.62 8.80 -16.58
N SER A 269 19.01 7.67 -16.18
CA SER A 269 18.96 6.47 -17.02
C SER A 269 18.24 6.73 -18.36
N ILE A 270 17.14 7.47 -18.36
CA ILE A 270 16.43 7.85 -19.58
C ILE A 270 17.31 8.76 -20.45
N ALA A 271 18.02 9.71 -19.85
CA ALA A 271 18.97 10.57 -20.56
C ALA A 271 20.07 9.73 -21.22
N SER A 272 20.65 8.76 -20.52
CA SER A 272 21.65 7.84 -21.07
C SER A 272 21.13 7.01 -22.24
N VAL A 273 19.88 6.53 -22.16
CA VAL A 273 19.25 5.80 -23.28
C VAL A 273 19.07 6.69 -24.51
N HIS A 274 18.67 7.95 -24.34
CA HIS A 274 18.55 8.88 -25.47
C HIS A 274 19.91 9.25 -26.07
N ALA A 275 20.94 9.44 -25.23
CA ALA A 275 22.31 9.64 -25.70
C ALA A 275 22.81 8.42 -26.49
N TYR A 276 22.53 7.21 -26.01
CA TYR A 276 22.84 5.98 -26.73
C TYR A 276 22.17 5.91 -28.11
N TRP A 277 20.89 6.27 -28.23
CA TRP A 277 20.21 6.34 -29.53
C TRP A 277 20.79 7.41 -30.45
N ALA A 278 21.18 8.58 -29.91
CA ALA A 278 21.83 9.62 -30.69
C ALA A 278 23.19 9.18 -31.27
N LEU A 279 23.86 8.22 -30.62
CA LEU A 279 25.12 7.61 -31.07
C LEU A 279 24.92 6.37 -31.97
N GLY A 280 23.68 6.09 -32.41
CA GLY A 280 23.37 4.97 -33.31
C GLY A 280 23.03 3.66 -32.62
N GLY A 281 22.76 3.69 -31.31
CA GLY A 281 22.33 2.53 -30.55
C GLY A 281 21.02 1.92 -31.04
N ARG A 282 20.91 0.58 -31.04
CA ARG A 282 19.78 -0.14 -31.66
C ARG A 282 18.79 -0.78 -30.70
N TRP A 283 19.14 -0.91 -29.41
CA TRP A 283 18.27 -1.50 -28.38
C TRP A 283 17.07 -0.59 -28.08
N PRO A 284 15.85 -1.12 -27.87
CA PRO A 284 15.45 -2.52 -27.75
C PRO A 284 15.14 -3.24 -29.08
N GLY A 285 15.48 -2.64 -30.22
CA GLY A 285 15.44 -3.28 -31.53
C GLY A 285 16.72 -4.05 -31.86
N THR A 286 16.69 -4.73 -32.99
CA THR A 286 17.81 -5.43 -33.63
C THR A 286 18.42 -4.62 -34.77
N ASP A 287 17.60 -3.76 -35.37
CA ASP A 287 17.86 -2.92 -36.52
C ASP A 287 17.09 -1.60 -36.34
N GLU A 288 17.37 -0.62 -37.20
CA GLU A 288 16.80 0.73 -37.08
C GLU A 288 15.27 0.76 -37.23
N MET A 289 14.71 -0.04 -38.14
CA MET A 289 13.26 -0.13 -38.35
C MET A 289 12.56 -0.76 -37.14
N SER A 290 13.12 -1.84 -36.60
CA SER A 290 12.65 -2.51 -35.39
C SER A 290 12.72 -1.58 -34.16
N LEU A 291 13.77 -0.76 -34.06
CA LEU A 291 13.89 0.27 -33.03
C LEU A 291 12.82 1.35 -33.18
N ALA A 292 12.66 1.92 -34.38
CA ALA A 292 11.68 2.96 -34.67
C ALA A 292 10.25 2.52 -34.33
N ARG A 293 9.88 1.29 -34.74
CA ARG A 293 8.56 0.70 -34.43
C ARG A 293 8.29 0.43 -32.95
N ARG A 294 9.34 0.39 -32.12
CA ARG A 294 9.23 0.12 -30.67
C ARG A 294 9.28 1.40 -29.83
N VAL A 295 10.00 2.42 -30.28
CA VAL A 295 10.33 3.61 -29.46
C VAL A 295 9.68 4.88 -30.00
N VAL A 296 9.48 4.99 -31.31
CA VAL A 296 8.94 6.19 -31.97
C VAL A 296 7.46 6.00 -32.31
N GLY A 297 7.10 4.83 -32.85
CA GLY A 297 5.72 4.54 -33.24
C GLY A 297 5.62 3.99 -34.66
N ASP A 298 4.62 4.44 -35.41
CA ASP A 298 4.35 4.00 -36.78
C ASP A 298 5.27 4.72 -37.79
N THR A 299 6.58 4.58 -37.62
CA THR A 299 7.60 5.17 -38.50
C THR A 299 8.57 4.11 -39.02
N THR A 300 9.17 4.37 -40.18
CA THR A 300 10.12 3.46 -40.84
C THR A 300 11.58 3.76 -40.51
N ALA A 301 11.87 4.90 -39.88
CA ALA A 301 13.21 5.33 -39.49
C ALA A 301 13.20 6.06 -38.15
N MET A 302 14.37 6.14 -37.52
CA MET A 302 14.58 6.97 -36.34
C MET A 302 14.64 8.46 -36.74
N PRO A 303 14.27 9.39 -35.84
CA PRO A 303 14.55 10.80 -36.03
C PRO A 303 16.04 11.04 -36.26
N HIS A 304 16.38 12.12 -36.97
CA HIS A 304 17.77 12.47 -37.23
C HIS A 304 18.60 12.52 -35.93
N PRO A 305 19.83 11.98 -35.88
CA PRO A 305 20.62 11.90 -34.64
C PRO A 305 20.75 13.23 -33.88
N ALA A 306 20.86 14.34 -34.61
CA ALA A 306 20.87 15.69 -34.02
C ALA A 306 19.59 16.01 -33.23
N ALA A 307 18.41 15.58 -33.70
CA ALA A 307 17.15 15.78 -32.99
C ALA A 307 17.08 14.91 -31.72
N ILE A 308 17.58 13.68 -31.79
CA ILE A 308 17.66 12.78 -30.62
C ILE A 308 18.62 13.36 -29.57
N ALA A 309 19.75 13.95 -30.00
CA ALA A 309 20.76 14.55 -29.15
C ALA A 309 20.27 15.79 -28.36
N LEU A 310 19.14 16.40 -28.74
CA LEU A 310 18.52 17.50 -27.99
C LEU A 310 17.79 17.04 -26.72
N VAL A 311 17.46 15.76 -26.60
CA VAL A 311 16.72 15.19 -25.47
C VAL A 311 17.56 14.91 -24.21
N PRO A 312 18.76 14.30 -24.28
CA PRO A 312 19.51 13.92 -23.09
C PRO A 312 19.98 15.11 -22.24
N VAL A 313 20.30 16.25 -22.84
CA VAL A 313 20.80 17.45 -22.14
C VAL A 313 19.79 18.02 -21.13
N PRO A 314 18.53 18.34 -21.49
CA PRO A 314 17.54 18.82 -20.53
C PRO A 314 17.22 17.77 -19.46
N LEU A 315 17.19 16.48 -19.81
CA LEU A 315 16.97 15.40 -18.83
C LEU A 315 18.12 15.32 -17.81
N ALA A 316 19.38 15.41 -18.26
CA ALA A 316 20.53 15.48 -17.36
C ALA A 316 20.47 16.71 -16.44
N GLY A 317 19.98 17.85 -16.96
CA GLY A 317 19.72 19.04 -16.16
C GLY A 317 18.67 18.81 -15.06
N VAL A 318 17.56 18.13 -15.38
CA VAL A 318 16.53 17.75 -14.39
C VAL A 318 17.08 16.78 -13.35
N ALA A 319 17.86 15.77 -13.77
CA ALA A 319 18.51 14.83 -12.86
C ALA A 319 19.45 15.55 -11.88
N ALA A 320 20.24 16.52 -12.37
CA ALA A 320 21.12 17.33 -11.53
C ALA A 320 20.34 18.19 -10.50
N LEU A 321 19.21 18.79 -10.90
CA LEU A 321 18.30 19.52 -10.00
C LEU A 321 17.71 18.61 -8.91
N LEU A 322 17.35 17.38 -9.27
CA LEU A 322 16.83 16.38 -8.33
C LEU A 322 17.92 15.88 -7.36
N LEU A 323 19.17 15.71 -7.82
CA LEU A 323 20.31 15.39 -6.95
C LEU A 323 20.63 16.52 -5.97
N ASP A 324 20.53 17.78 -6.40
CA ASP A 324 20.69 18.96 -5.55
C ASP A 324 19.61 18.97 -4.46
N PHE A 325 18.36 18.72 -4.84
CA PHE A 325 17.24 18.60 -3.89
C PHE A 325 17.42 17.43 -2.91
N ALA A 326 17.98 16.30 -3.38
CA ALA A 326 18.32 15.15 -2.55
C ALA A 326 19.50 15.41 -1.59
N GLY A 327 20.17 16.58 -1.69
CA GLY A 327 21.36 16.92 -0.91
C GLY A 327 22.62 16.18 -1.37
N ARG A 328 22.67 15.75 -2.64
CA ARG A 328 23.79 15.01 -3.24
C ARG A 328 24.69 15.86 -4.13
N SER A 329 24.25 17.08 -4.46
CA SER A 329 25.05 18.08 -5.17
C SER A 329 24.73 19.49 -4.64
N ARG A 330 25.53 20.48 -5.02
CA ARG A 330 25.28 21.90 -4.73
C ARG A 330 25.34 22.69 -6.03
N LEU A 331 24.18 22.90 -6.64
CA LEU A 331 24.05 23.75 -7.82
C LEU A 331 23.95 25.21 -7.39
N SER A 332 24.83 26.06 -7.93
CA SER A 332 24.81 27.52 -7.76
C SER A 332 23.69 28.19 -8.56
N ARG A 333 22.43 27.79 -8.32
CA ARG A 333 21.23 28.38 -8.94
C ARG A 333 20.24 28.82 -7.86
N PRO A 334 19.52 29.93 -8.04
CA PRO A 334 18.52 30.37 -7.08
C PRO A 334 17.37 29.36 -7.01
N ALA A 335 16.91 29.08 -5.78
CA ALA A 335 15.82 28.14 -5.49
C ALA A 335 14.56 28.29 -6.39
N PRO A 336 14.05 29.51 -6.71
CA PRO A 336 12.89 29.63 -7.60
C PRO A 336 13.15 29.10 -9.02
N ARG A 337 14.34 29.31 -9.58
CA ARG A 337 14.69 28.81 -10.93
C ARG A 337 14.82 27.28 -10.95
N LYS A 338 15.40 26.70 -9.89
CA LYS A 338 15.46 25.24 -9.71
C LYS A 338 14.06 24.62 -9.70
N ARG A 339 13.13 25.24 -8.95
CA ARG A 339 11.74 24.78 -8.83
C ARG A 339 10.93 24.96 -10.13
N ALA A 340 11.14 26.06 -10.85
CA ALA A 340 10.50 26.27 -12.14
C ALA A 340 10.88 25.16 -13.14
N GLY A 341 12.16 24.79 -13.21
CA GLY A 341 12.62 23.68 -14.04
C GLY A 341 11.97 22.34 -13.69
N LEU A 342 11.87 22.00 -12.40
CA LEU A 342 11.20 20.77 -11.96
C LEU A 342 9.68 20.78 -12.22
N ARG A 343 9.01 21.93 -12.07
CA ARG A 343 7.58 22.06 -12.39
C ARG A 343 7.31 21.90 -13.88
N LEU A 344 8.14 22.49 -14.72
CA LEU A 344 8.06 22.31 -16.17
C LEU A 344 8.22 20.82 -16.53
N PHE A 345 9.18 20.14 -15.92
CA PHE A 345 9.37 18.70 -16.12
C PHE A 345 8.13 17.89 -15.70
N VAL A 346 7.51 18.19 -14.56
CA VAL A 346 6.26 17.56 -14.12
C VAL A 346 5.16 17.74 -15.16
N ILE A 347 4.97 18.96 -15.66
CA ILE A 347 3.94 19.27 -16.66
C ILE A 347 4.17 18.47 -17.94
N LEU A 348 5.39 18.50 -18.49
CA LEU A 348 5.72 17.81 -19.74
C LEU A 348 5.57 16.29 -19.62
N THR A 349 6.02 15.70 -18.51
CA THR A 349 5.91 14.25 -18.28
C THR A 349 4.48 13.81 -18.01
N ALA A 350 3.68 14.60 -17.29
CA ALA A 350 2.26 14.34 -17.08
C ALA A 350 1.47 14.42 -18.39
N LEU A 351 1.72 15.45 -19.22
CA LEU A 351 1.11 15.58 -20.54
C LEU A 351 1.47 14.40 -21.44
N ARG A 352 2.74 13.98 -21.45
CA ARG A 352 3.18 12.81 -22.22
C ARG A 352 2.53 11.50 -21.76
N ALA A 353 2.38 11.32 -20.44
CA ALA A 353 1.70 10.16 -19.88
C ALA A 353 0.21 10.12 -20.28
N LEU A 354 -0.47 11.27 -20.22
CA LEU A 354 -1.87 11.39 -20.60
C LEU A 354 -2.05 11.14 -22.11
N ALA A 355 -1.24 11.77 -22.94
CA ALA A 355 -1.30 11.62 -24.40
C ALA A 355 -1.03 10.18 -24.85
N GLY A 356 -0.10 9.49 -24.20
CA GLY A 356 0.17 8.08 -24.48
C GLY A 356 -0.95 7.16 -24.00
N ALA A 357 -1.46 7.37 -22.78
CA ALA A 357 -2.59 6.59 -22.26
C ALA A 357 -3.85 6.73 -23.14
N THR A 358 -4.16 7.92 -23.67
CA THR A 358 -5.32 8.12 -24.55
C THR A 358 -5.03 7.65 -25.98
N GLY A 359 -3.94 8.13 -26.59
CA GLY A 359 -3.59 7.85 -27.98
C GLY A 359 -3.30 6.37 -28.25
N SER A 360 -2.48 5.74 -27.39
CA SER A 360 -2.13 4.32 -27.53
C SER A 360 -3.32 3.40 -27.24
N THR A 361 -4.22 3.79 -26.32
CA THR A 361 -5.47 3.04 -26.09
C THR A 361 -6.35 3.06 -27.33
N ILE A 362 -6.56 4.25 -27.94
CA ILE A 362 -7.35 4.36 -29.18
C ILE A 362 -6.72 3.53 -30.31
N ALA A 363 -5.40 3.59 -30.48
CA ALA A 363 -4.70 2.82 -31.50
C ALA A 363 -4.83 1.30 -31.29
N VAL A 364 -4.69 0.81 -30.05
CA VAL A 364 -4.88 -0.61 -29.73
C VAL A 364 -6.32 -1.04 -29.94
N LEU A 365 -7.30 -0.23 -29.54
CA LEU A 365 -8.73 -0.52 -29.75
C LEU A 365 -9.11 -0.57 -31.24
N ARG A 366 -8.43 0.23 -32.08
CA ARG A 366 -8.57 0.21 -33.54
C ARG A 366 -7.82 -0.95 -34.23
N GLY A 367 -7.18 -1.84 -33.46
CA GLY A 367 -6.51 -3.02 -33.99
C GLY A 367 -5.09 -2.78 -34.55
N THR A 368 -4.47 -1.63 -34.26
CA THR A 368 -3.13 -1.31 -34.76
C THR A 368 -2.08 -2.26 -34.19
N LYS A 369 -1.26 -2.86 -35.06
CA LYS A 369 -0.26 -3.90 -34.69
C LYS A 369 1.15 -3.36 -34.38
N VAL A 370 1.35 -2.05 -34.32
CA VAL A 370 2.67 -1.45 -34.04
C VAL A 370 3.08 -1.72 -32.59
N PRO A 371 4.26 -2.30 -32.31
CA PRO A 371 4.71 -2.65 -30.96
C PRO A 371 4.72 -1.50 -29.97
N TYR A 372 5.05 -0.28 -30.45
CA TYR A 372 5.08 0.93 -29.65
C TYR A 372 3.83 1.13 -28.79
N PHE A 373 2.61 1.00 -29.33
CA PHE A 373 1.39 1.31 -28.57
C PHE A 373 1.20 0.41 -27.35
N ARG A 374 1.59 -0.87 -27.45
CA ARG A 374 1.56 -1.79 -26.31
C ARG A 374 2.65 -1.44 -25.29
N LEU A 375 3.86 -1.13 -25.76
CA LEU A 375 4.97 -0.71 -24.90
C LEU A 375 4.67 0.62 -24.20
N ASP A 376 3.99 1.54 -24.87
CA ASP A 376 3.61 2.83 -24.33
C ASP A 376 2.58 2.68 -23.20
N LEU A 377 1.57 1.81 -23.36
CA LEU A 377 0.60 1.52 -22.30
C LEU A 377 1.20 0.76 -21.11
N LEU A 378 2.12 -0.17 -21.37
CA LEU A 378 2.67 -1.04 -20.32
C LEU A 378 3.90 -0.46 -19.62
N ILE A 379 4.67 0.41 -20.29
CA ILE A 379 5.99 0.86 -19.84
C ILE A 379 6.10 2.38 -19.91
N PHE A 380 6.00 3.00 -21.09
CA PHE A 380 6.41 4.41 -21.25
C PHE A 380 5.48 5.39 -20.54
N SER A 381 4.17 5.31 -20.76
CA SER A 381 3.19 6.19 -20.12
C SER A 381 3.12 6.00 -18.59
N PRO A 382 3.14 4.76 -18.05
CA PRO A 382 3.29 4.55 -16.62
C PRO A 382 4.59 5.12 -16.03
N LEU A 383 5.72 5.01 -16.75
CA LEU A 383 7.01 5.57 -16.32
C LEU A 383 6.96 7.10 -16.28
N CYS A 384 6.37 7.75 -17.30
CA CYS A 384 6.15 9.20 -17.31
C CYS A 384 5.25 9.65 -16.16
N ALA A 385 4.15 8.93 -15.88
CA ALA A 385 3.27 9.22 -14.74
C ALA A 385 3.98 9.07 -13.39
N LEU A 386 4.81 8.03 -13.23
CA LEU A 386 5.63 7.83 -12.03
C LEU A 386 6.62 8.99 -11.82
N LEU A 387 7.33 9.40 -12.88
CA LEU A 387 8.28 10.51 -12.83
C LEU A 387 7.60 11.84 -12.50
N ALA A 388 6.43 12.10 -13.10
CA ALA A 388 5.62 13.27 -12.78
C ALA A 388 5.20 13.27 -11.31
N GLY A 389 4.68 12.14 -10.81
CA GLY A 389 4.25 11.99 -9.42
C GLY A 389 5.40 12.16 -8.41
N LEU A 390 6.52 11.47 -8.63
CA LEU A 390 7.71 11.59 -7.76
C LEU A 390 8.23 13.03 -7.73
N THR A 391 8.33 13.69 -8.89
CA THR A 391 8.86 15.05 -8.98
C THR A 391 7.89 16.09 -8.43
N ALA A 392 6.58 15.91 -8.62
CA ALA A 392 5.56 16.78 -8.03
C ALA A 392 5.61 16.71 -6.49
N PHE A 393 5.75 15.50 -5.94
CA PHE A 393 5.91 15.29 -4.51
C PHE A 393 7.17 15.97 -3.94
N VAL A 394 8.27 15.94 -4.70
CA VAL A 394 9.51 16.66 -4.37
C VAL A 394 9.29 18.18 -4.32
N VAL A 395 8.54 18.75 -5.26
CA VAL A 395 8.30 20.20 -5.32
C VAL A 395 7.27 20.68 -4.27
N ALA A 396 6.32 19.84 -3.84
CA ALA A 396 5.19 20.24 -2.99
C ALA A 396 5.53 20.46 -1.51
N GLY A 397 6.34 19.60 -0.90
CA GLY A 397 6.57 19.56 0.56
C GLY A 397 7.51 20.61 1.17
N GLU A 398 7.91 21.65 0.43
CA GLU A 398 8.64 22.80 1.01
C GLU A 398 7.77 24.06 1.21
N GLY A 399 6.47 24.01 0.86
CA GLY A 399 5.55 25.15 1.04
C GLY A 399 4.98 25.30 2.46
N GLY A 400 5.09 24.27 3.30
CA GLY A 400 4.43 24.21 4.62
C GLY A 400 5.12 24.99 5.74
N THR A 401 6.41 25.29 5.62
CA THR A 401 7.18 25.90 6.72
C THR A 401 7.03 27.42 6.84
N ARG A 402 6.59 28.14 5.80
CA ARG A 402 6.43 29.61 5.88
C ARG A 402 5.13 30.09 6.51
N ARG A 403 4.14 29.22 6.74
CA ARG A 403 2.82 29.65 7.25
C ARG A 403 2.70 29.58 8.78
N VAL A 404 3.63 28.91 9.47
CA VAL A 404 3.63 28.77 10.94
C VAL A 404 4.43 29.89 11.62
N GLU A 405 5.44 30.46 10.97
CA GLU A 405 6.27 31.55 11.55
C GLU A 405 5.66 32.95 11.42
N LYS A 406 4.55 33.14 10.70
CA LYS A 406 3.88 34.45 10.56
C LYS A 406 2.65 34.65 11.48
N LYS A 407 2.45 33.74 12.44
CA LYS A 407 1.31 33.80 13.38
C LYS A 407 1.73 33.63 14.85
N ARG A 408 2.96 34.03 15.20
CA ARG A 408 3.36 34.25 16.59
C ARG A 408 3.80 35.68 16.77
#